data_AF-A0AAD2A310-F1
#
_entry.id   AF-A0AAD2A310-F1
#
_cell.length_a   1.000
_cell.length_b   1.000
_cell.length_c   1.000
_cell.angle_alpha   90.00
_cell.angle_beta   90.00
_cell.angle_gamma   90.00
#
_symmetry.space_group_name_H-M   'P 1'
#
loop_
_entity.id
_entity.type
_entity.pdbx_description
1 polymer ?
#
loop_
_entity_poly.entity_id
_entity_poly.type
_entity_poly.pdbx_seq_one_letter_code
_entity_poly.pdbx_strand_id
1 'polypeptide(L)'
;MNSEIQNQIHEELAGVISGKIRIICEIVHSEFEELISMCRGPNEISRDDHFLKILKVVPGCPSTRLMSLPSTRKLALKNMVVFGTGDYWHALNITANMAFVRAVSQTGMPLFVIEHRLRVLIGDWH
;
A
#
# COMPACT_ATOMS: atom_id res chain seq x y z
N MET A 1 16.37 0.13 -17.15
CA MET A 1 16.04 0.44 -15.75
C MET A 1 15.28 1.75 -15.79
N ASN A 2 13.95 1.73 -15.65
CA ASN A 2 13.14 2.94 -15.77
C ASN A 2 13.22 3.67 -14.43
N SER A 3 13.83 4.86 -14.42
CA SER A 3 13.94 5.67 -13.21
C SER A 3 12.58 6.29 -12.85
N GLU A 4 12.34 6.51 -11.55
CA GLU A 4 11.11 7.19 -11.06
C GLU A 4 10.94 8.60 -11.66
N ILE A 5 12.05 9.21 -12.11
CA ILE A 5 12.10 10.51 -12.77
C ILE A 5 11.46 10.45 -14.17
N GLN A 6 11.58 9.32 -14.88
CA GLN A 6 11.11 9.19 -16.27
C GLN A 6 9.69 8.62 -16.38
N ASN A 7 9.20 7.91 -15.37
CA ASN A 7 7.83 7.40 -15.34
C ASN A 7 7.35 7.34 -13.89
N GLN A 8 6.65 8.41 -13.47
CA GLN A 8 6.14 8.53 -12.12
C GLN A 8 5.06 7.48 -11.86
N ILE A 9 5.22 6.71 -10.77
CA ILE A 9 4.22 5.75 -10.31
C ILE A 9 2.83 6.39 -10.20
N HIS A 10 2.78 7.66 -9.80
CA HIS A 10 1.55 8.40 -9.60
C HIS A 10 0.69 8.46 -10.86
N GLU A 11 1.29 8.54 -12.06
CA GLU A 11 0.54 8.58 -13.31
C GLU A 11 -0.10 7.22 -13.66
N GLU A 12 0.64 6.13 -13.45
CA GLU A 12 0.13 4.77 -13.65
C GLU A 12 -0.99 4.45 -12.65
N LEU A 13 -0.81 4.84 -11.40
CA LEU A 13 -1.81 4.64 -10.34
C LEU A 13 -2.99 5.61 -10.45
N ALA A 14 -2.81 6.80 -11.03
CA ALA A 14 -3.90 7.76 -11.20
C ALA A 14 -5.05 7.17 -12.02
N GLY A 15 -4.76 6.44 -13.11
CA GLY A 15 -5.78 5.77 -13.92
C GLY A 15 -6.53 4.69 -13.14
N VAL A 16 -5.81 3.90 -12.32
CA VAL A 16 -6.40 2.86 -11.47
C VAL A 16 -7.30 3.46 -10.38
N ILE A 17 -6.89 4.58 -9.81
CA ILE A 17 -7.51 5.16 -8.63
C ILE A 17 -8.60 6.20 -8.98
N SER A 18 -8.61 6.72 -10.21
CA SER A 18 -9.59 7.70 -10.68
C SER A 18 -11.03 7.22 -10.47
N GLY A 19 -11.88 8.07 -9.90
CA GLY A 19 -13.28 7.76 -9.61
C GLY A 19 -13.52 6.75 -8.49
N LYS A 20 -12.48 6.25 -7.81
CA LYS A 20 -12.60 5.30 -6.69
C LYS A 20 -12.41 5.99 -5.35
N ILE A 21 -13.12 5.48 -4.35
CA ILE A 21 -12.85 5.83 -2.94
C ILE A 21 -11.52 5.20 -2.55
N ARG A 22 -10.63 6.02 -2.02
CA ARG A 22 -9.31 5.59 -1.55
C ARG A 22 -9.40 5.35 -0.06
N ILE A 23 -8.96 4.18 0.39
CA ILE A 23 -8.91 3.85 1.81
C ILE A 23 -7.48 3.59 2.24
N ILE A 24 -7.17 3.93 3.48
CA ILE A 24 -5.93 3.57 4.15
C ILE A 24 -6.29 2.98 5.51
N CYS A 25 -5.71 1.85 5.88
CA CYS A 25 -5.95 1.32 7.22
C CYS A 25 -5.17 2.15 8.25
N GLU A 26 -5.74 2.30 9.43
CA GLU A 26 -5.19 3.11 10.52
C GLU A 26 -3.72 2.79 10.83
N ILE A 27 -3.35 1.51 10.84
CA ILE A 27 -1.96 1.09 11.11
C ILE A 27 -1.00 1.65 10.04
N VAL A 28 -1.38 1.56 8.77
CA VAL A 28 -0.53 2.06 7.66
C VAL A 28 -0.52 3.58 7.64
N HIS A 29 -1.64 4.21 8.03
CA HIS A 29 -1.71 5.66 8.18
C HIS A 29 -0.73 6.16 9.24
N SER A 30 -0.70 5.54 10.43
CA SER A 30 0.24 5.89 11.50
C SER A 30 1.69 5.71 11.08
N GLU A 31 2.03 4.59 10.43
CA GLU A 31 3.40 4.36 9.94
C GLU A 31 3.79 5.36 8.85
N PHE A 32 2.85 5.73 7.99
CA PHE A 32 3.07 6.74 6.96
C PHE A 32 3.39 8.10 7.58
N GLU A 33 2.60 8.55 8.56
CA GLU A 33 2.84 9.78 9.33
C GLU A 33 4.18 9.77 10.07
N GLU A 34 4.56 8.64 10.67
CA GLU A 34 5.87 8.49 11.34
C GLU A 34 7.03 8.66 10.34
N LEU A 35 6.97 7.99 9.19
CA LEU A 35 8.00 8.10 8.14
C LEU A 35 8.15 9.54 7.65
N ILE A 36 7.02 10.19 7.45
CA ILE A 36 6.91 11.57 7.05
C ILE A 36 7.57 12.52 8.04
N SER A 37 7.33 12.30 9.34
CA SER A 37 7.86 13.17 10.38
C SER A 37 9.39 13.16 10.43
N MET A 38 10.02 12.08 9.98
CA MET A 38 11.47 11.88 10.01
C MET A 38 12.20 12.48 8.80
N CYS A 39 11.54 12.57 7.63
CA CYS A 39 12.23 12.79 6.35
C CYS A 39 11.78 14.04 5.58
N ARG A 40 10.78 14.80 6.06
CA ARG A 40 10.11 15.83 5.24
C ARG A 40 10.94 17.11 4.97
N GLY A 41 11.07 17.45 3.69
CA GLY A 41 11.28 18.83 3.22
C GLY A 41 9.96 19.61 3.06
N PRO A 42 10.00 20.95 2.90
CA PRO A 42 8.80 21.81 2.84
C PRO A 42 7.79 21.41 1.75
N ASN A 43 8.28 20.90 0.62
CA ASN A 43 7.43 20.49 -0.50
C ASN A 43 6.73 19.15 -0.25
N GLU A 44 7.35 18.25 0.51
CA GLU A 44 6.73 16.96 0.88
C GLU A 44 5.59 17.20 1.87
N ILE A 45 5.75 18.15 2.80
CA ILE A 45 4.66 18.57 3.71
C ILE A 45 3.37 18.88 2.94
N SER A 46 3.45 19.77 1.96
CA SER A 46 2.27 20.18 1.21
C SER A 46 1.66 19.07 0.37
N ARG A 47 2.48 18.17 -0.19
CA ARG A 47 2.01 17.06 -1.04
C ARG A 47 1.29 16.01 -0.21
N ASP A 48 1.81 15.73 0.98
CA ASP A 48 1.24 14.72 1.85
C ASP A 48 -0.04 15.21 2.51
N ASP A 49 -0.12 16.47 2.93
CA ASP A 49 -1.36 17.06 3.44
C ASP A 49 -2.50 16.99 2.41
N HIS A 50 -2.17 17.16 1.12
CA HIS A 50 -3.14 16.97 0.04
C HIS A 50 -3.51 15.50 -0.16
N PHE A 51 -2.51 14.61 -0.11
CA PHE A 51 -2.71 13.17 -0.27
C PHE A 51 -3.58 12.57 0.85
N LEU A 52 -3.35 12.95 2.10
CA LEU A 52 -4.12 12.47 3.24
C LEU A 52 -5.58 12.93 3.19
N LYS A 53 -5.84 14.16 2.72
CA LYS A 53 -7.20 14.70 2.57
C LYS A 53 -8.07 13.91 1.59
N ILE A 54 -7.47 13.22 0.63
CA ILE A 54 -8.18 12.41 -0.37
C ILE A 54 -8.26 10.92 0.01
N LEU A 55 -7.73 10.53 1.16
CA LEU A 55 -7.84 9.18 1.71
C LEU A 55 -8.90 9.12 2.81
N LYS A 56 -9.66 8.03 2.83
CA LYS A 56 -10.51 7.67 3.97
C LYS A 56 -9.74 6.71 4.87
N VAL A 57 -9.40 7.18 6.08
CA VAL A 57 -8.84 6.29 7.11
C VAL A 57 -9.93 5.33 7.58
N VAL A 58 -9.62 4.04 7.58
CA VAL A 58 -10.51 2.98 8.07
C VAL A 58 -9.86 2.20 9.20
N PRO A 59 -10.63 1.66 10.16
CA PRO A 59 -10.08 0.79 11.19
C PRO A 59 -9.35 -0.41 10.59
N GLY A 60 -8.30 -0.88 11.26
CA GLY A 60 -7.59 -2.12 10.92
C GLY A 60 -8.42 -3.37 11.21
N CYS A 61 -9.53 -3.56 10.50
CA CYS A 61 -10.44 -4.70 10.62
C CYS A 61 -10.19 -5.71 9.48
N PRO A 62 -9.31 -6.70 9.67
CA PRO A 62 -9.03 -7.69 8.65
C PRO A 62 -10.17 -8.70 8.48
N SER A 63 -10.34 -9.19 7.25
CA SER A 63 -11.30 -10.25 6.95
C SER A 63 -10.98 -11.53 7.72
N THR A 64 -12.04 -12.22 8.15
CA THR A 64 -11.91 -13.50 8.88
C THR A 64 -11.14 -14.51 8.06
N ARG A 65 -11.39 -14.59 6.74
CA ARG A 65 -10.75 -15.56 5.85
C ARG A 65 -9.22 -15.42 5.83
N LEU A 66 -8.71 -14.19 5.85
CA LEU A 66 -7.27 -13.97 5.89
C LEU A 66 -6.71 -14.20 7.29
N MET A 67 -7.42 -13.81 8.35
CA MET A 67 -6.99 -14.03 9.73
C MET A 67 -7.01 -15.49 10.18
N SER A 68 -7.76 -16.36 9.50
CA SER A 68 -7.76 -17.80 9.76
C SER A 68 -6.52 -18.53 9.21
N LEU A 69 -5.68 -17.86 8.40
CA LEU A 69 -4.44 -18.48 7.91
C LEU A 69 -3.39 -18.55 9.03
N PRO A 70 -2.52 -19.58 9.03
CA PRO A 70 -1.45 -19.69 10.01
C PRO A 70 -0.45 -18.54 9.83
N SER A 71 -0.13 -17.86 10.94
CA SER A 71 0.96 -16.89 10.96
C SER A 71 2.28 -17.61 10.70
N THR A 72 3.02 -17.15 9.70
CA THR A 72 4.34 -17.66 9.34
C THR A 72 5.27 -16.50 9.02
N ARG A 73 6.57 -16.76 8.82
CA ARG A 73 7.49 -15.72 8.34
C ARG A 73 7.02 -15.08 7.01
N LYS A 74 6.36 -15.86 6.13
CA LYS A 74 5.82 -15.37 4.85
C LYS A 74 4.44 -14.73 4.99
N LEU A 75 3.66 -15.16 5.98
CA LEU A 75 2.34 -14.64 6.34
C LEU A 75 2.43 -13.84 7.64
N ALA A 76 3.22 -12.76 7.62
CA ALA A 76 3.41 -11.92 8.79
C ALA A 76 2.11 -11.20 9.17
N LEU A 77 1.81 -11.14 10.47
CA LEU A 77 0.57 -10.59 11.01
C LEU A 77 0.24 -9.18 10.49
N LYS A 78 1.23 -8.29 10.44
CA LYS A 78 1.05 -6.93 9.91
C LYS A 78 0.48 -6.94 8.49
N ASN A 79 1.06 -7.74 7.59
CA ASN A 79 0.57 -7.84 6.22
C ASN A 79 -0.83 -8.47 6.18
N MET A 80 -1.13 -9.43 7.05
CA MET A 80 -2.49 -9.98 7.18
C MET A 80 -3.50 -8.89 7.58
N VAL A 81 -3.14 -7.99 8.49
CA VAL A 81 -4.02 -6.88 8.86
C VAL A 81 -4.25 -5.93 7.68
N VAL A 82 -3.20 -5.51 6.98
CA VAL A 82 -3.29 -4.57 5.85
C VAL A 82 -4.11 -5.15 4.69
N PHE A 83 -3.68 -6.29 4.17
CA PHE A 83 -4.36 -6.93 3.04
C PHE A 83 -5.75 -7.41 3.42
N GLY A 84 -5.93 -7.85 4.68
CA GLY A 84 -7.22 -8.30 5.19
C GLY A 84 -8.21 -7.17 5.34
N THR A 85 -7.74 -5.97 5.68
CA THR A 85 -8.60 -4.79 5.73
C THR A 85 -9.09 -4.46 4.32
N GLY A 86 -8.20 -4.45 3.32
CA GLY A 86 -8.62 -4.28 1.93
C GLY A 86 -9.61 -5.36 1.49
N ASP A 87 -9.37 -6.61 1.87
CA ASP A 87 -10.25 -7.74 1.58
C ASP A 87 -11.65 -7.59 2.22
N TYR A 88 -11.72 -7.14 3.48
CA TYR A 88 -12.97 -6.86 4.20
C TYR A 88 -13.80 -5.76 3.53
N TRP A 89 -13.15 -4.70 3.06
CA TRP A 89 -13.82 -3.60 2.36
C TRP A 89 -14.10 -3.89 0.88
N HIS A 90 -13.78 -5.09 0.39
CA HIS A 90 -13.80 -5.44 -1.04
C HIS A 90 -13.00 -4.43 -1.89
N ALA A 91 -11.93 -3.89 -1.32
CA ALA A 91 -11.06 -2.91 -1.93
C ALA A 91 -9.90 -3.58 -2.66
N LEU A 92 -9.51 -2.98 -3.78
CA LEU A 92 -8.32 -3.36 -4.50
C LEU A 92 -7.08 -2.91 -3.72
N ASN A 93 -6.17 -3.84 -3.39
CA ASN A 93 -4.90 -3.50 -2.77
C ASN A 93 -3.85 -3.15 -3.83
N ILE A 94 -3.02 -2.15 -3.57
CA ILE A 94 -1.88 -1.80 -4.43
C ILE A 94 -0.62 -2.09 -3.62
N THR A 95 0.29 -2.90 -4.15
CA THR A 95 1.47 -3.33 -3.37
C THR A 95 2.70 -3.61 -4.23
N ALA A 96 3.87 -3.38 -3.65
CA ALA A 96 5.13 -3.91 -4.12
C ALA A 96 5.51 -5.26 -3.47
N ASN A 97 4.83 -5.67 -2.40
CA ASN A 97 5.12 -6.90 -1.67
C ASN A 97 4.36 -8.09 -2.25
N MET A 98 4.72 -8.49 -3.47
CA MET A 98 4.11 -9.66 -4.10
C MET A 98 4.49 -10.99 -3.45
N ALA A 99 5.53 -11.01 -2.59
CA ALA A 99 5.89 -12.22 -1.86
C ALA A 99 4.78 -12.64 -0.88
N PHE A 100 4.18 -11.68 -0.16
CA PHE A 100 3.03 -11.94 0.71
C PHE A 100 1.82 -12.41 -0.10
N VAL A 101 1.49 -11.71 -1.19
CA VAL A 101 0.36 -12.05 -2.07
C VAL A 101 0.47 -13.48 -2.61
N ARG A 102 1.66 -13.88 -3.06
CA ARG A 102 1.92 -15.24 -3.53
C ARG A 102 1.79 -16.28 -2.40
N ALA A 103 2.29 -15.98 -1.20
CA ALA A 103 2.17 -16.89 -0.06
C ALA A 103 0.70 -17.10 0.33
N VAL A 104 -0.12 -16.06 0.29
CA VAL A 104 -1.57 -16.15 0.52
C VAL A 104 -2.26 -16.94 -0.62
N SER A 105 -1.90 -16.69 -1.88
CA SER A 105 -2.47 -17.45 -3.00
C SER A 105 -2.17 -18.95 -2.93
N GLN A 106 -1.04 -19.35 -2.35
CA GLN A 106 -0.68 -20.77 -2.15
C GLN A 106 -1.58 -21.48 -1.14
N THR A 107 -2.35 -20.74 -0.33
CA THR A 107 -3.36 -21.32 0.56
C THR A 107 -4.72 -21.52 -0.12
N GLY A 108 -4.80 -21.30 -1.44
CA GLY A 108 -6.05 -21.38 -2.21
C GLY A 108 -6.96 -20.16 -2.07
N MET A 109 -6.47 -19.05 -1.50
CA MET A 109 -7.27 -17.85 -1.25
C MET A 109 -6.67 -16.62 -1.96
N PRO A 110 -7.00 -16.36 -3.22
CA PRO A 110 -6.48 -15.18 -3.92
C PRO A 110 -7.06 -13.87 -3.35
N LEU A 111 -6.22 -12.84 -3.35
CA LEU A 111 -6.56 -11.47 -2.99
C LEU A 111 -6.66 -10.59 -4.24
N PHE A 112 -7.50 -9.56 -4.21
CA PHE A 112 -7.56 -8.55 -5.26
C PHE A 112 -6.41 -7.55 -5.09
N VAL A 113 -5.40 -7.65 -5.95
CA VAL A 113 -4.17 -6.87 -5.86
C VAL A 113 -3.73 -6.36 -7.24
N ILE A 114 -3.24 -5.13 -7.30
CA ILE A 114 -2.37 -4.64 -8.36
C ILE A 114 -0.94 -4.61 -7.85
N GLU A 115 -0.05 -5.29 -8.57
CA GLU A 115 1.38 -5.16 -8.38
C GLU A 115 1.83 -3.79 -8.89
N HIS A 116 2.37 -2.98 -7.99
CA HIS A 116 3.23 -1.88 -8.38
C HIS A 116 4.69 -2.37 -8.30
N ARG A 117 5.40 -2.35 -9.43
CA ARG A 117 6.82 -2.71 -9.47
C ARG A 117 7.65 -1.61 -8.83
N LEU A 118 8.44 -1.95 -7.81
CA LEU A 118 9.42 -1.03 -7.22
C LEU A 118 10.29 -0.41 -8.31
N ARG A 119 10.42 0.91 -8.25
CA ARG A 119 11.31 1.69 -9.11
C ARG A 119 12.35 2.36 -8.23
N VAL A 120 13.59 2.31 -8.68
CA VAL A 120 14.68 2.96 -7.97
C VAL A 120 14.61 4.45 -8.27
N LEU A 121 14.62 5.28 -7.22
CA LEU A 121 14.98 6.68 -7.32
C LEU A 121 16.48 6.75 -7.62
N ILE A 122 16.82 6.85 -8.91
CA ILE A 122 18.18 7.16 -9.34
C ILE A 122 18.25 8.69 -9.36
N GLY A 123 18.72 9.28 -8.27
CA GLY A 123 19.11 10.69 -8.24
C GLY A 123 20.55 10.80 -8.72
N ASP A 124 20.78 11.52 -9.81
CA ASP A 124 22.12 12.02 -10.12
C ASP A 124 22.43 13.10 -9.08
N TRP A 125 23.24 12.75 -8.07
CA TRP A 125 23.86 13.73 -7.19
C TRP A 125 24.97 14.42 -7.98
N HIS A 126 24.67 15.59 -8.54
CA HIS A 126 25.65 16.56 -9.02
C HIS A 126 25.63 17.80 -8.14
#